data_AF-A0A3B9IYQ7-F1
#
_entry.id   AF-A0A3B9IYQ7-F1
#
_cell.length_a   1.000
_cell.length_b   1.000
_cell.length_c   1.000
_cell.angle_alpha   90.00
_cell.angle_beta   90.00
_cell.angle_gamma   90.00
#
_symmetry.space_group_name_H-M   'P 1'
#
loop_
_entity.id
_entity.type
_entity.pdbx_description
1 polymer ?
#
loop_
_entity_poly.entity_id
_entity_poly.type
_entity_poly.pdbx_seq_one_letter_code
_entity_poly.pdbx_strand_id
1 'polypeptide(L)' 'MAGRNENEKGNISLLGNQNTKYPMDYAPEMLETFPNKHPDNDYFVKFNCPEFTSLCPITGQPDF' A
#
# COMPACT_ATOMS: atom_id res chain seq x y z
N MET A 1 20.93 8.24 2.65
CA MET A 1 20.26 6.92 2.59
C MET A 1 20.25 6.50 1.14
N ALA A 2 20.89 5.38 0.78
CA ALA A 2 20.90 4.92 -0.61
C ALA A 2 19.50 4.38 -0.98
N GLY A 3 18.90 4.91 -2.05
CA GLY A 3 17.62 4.43 -2.56
C GLY A 3 17.69 3.01 -3.14
N ARG A 4 16.55 2.47 -3.57
CA ARG A 4 16.50 1.21 -4.34
C ARG A 4 16.76 1.49 -5.82
N ASN A 5 17.64 0.72 -6.44
CA ASN A 5 17.84 0.73 -7.89
C ASN A 5 16.67 0.01 -8.59
N GLU A 6 16.47 0.25 -9.89
CA GLU A 6 15.36 -0.35 -10.65
C GLU A 6 15.34 -1.87 -10.61
N ASN A 7 16.51 -2.51 -10.64
CA ASN A 7 16.67 -3.96 -10.53
C ASN A 7 16.26 -4.53 -9.15
N GLU A 8 16.21 -3.70 -8.10
CA GLU A 8 15.89 -4.11 -6.72
C GLU A 8 14.42 -3.83 -6.35
N LYS A 9 13.65 -3.21 -7.26
CA LYS A 9 12.24 -2.91 -7.04
C LYS A 9 11.34 -4.15 -7.18
N GLY A 10 11.88 -5.28 -7.64
CA GLY A 10 11.08 -6.47 -7.90
C GLY A 10 10.02 -6.21 -8.97
N ASN A 11 8.84 -6.78 -8.80
CA ASN A 11 7.73 -6.70 -9.76
C ASN A 11 6.65 -5.68 -9.34
N ILE A 12 7.04 -4.54 -8.75
CA ILE A 12 6.08 -3.48 -8.43
C ILE A 12 5.69 -2.73 -9.70
N SER A 13 4.38 -2.53 -9.90
CA SER A 13 3.80 -1.93 -11.10
C SER A 13 2.97 -0.67 -10.81
N LEU A 14 2.55 -0.49 -9.55
CA LEU A 14 1.67 0.60 -9.15
C LEU A 14 2.42 1.85 -8.67
N LEU A 15 3.61 1.67 -8.10
CA LEU A 15 4.39 2.77 -7.53
C LEU A 15 4.87 3.75 -8.61
N GLY A 16 4.34 4.99 -8.59
CA GLY A 16 4.69 6.04 -9.56
C GLY A 16 3.98 5.92 -10.91
N ASN A 17 3.03 4.99 -11.04
CA ASN A 17 2.24 4.82 -12.26
C ASN A 17 1.12 5.87 -12.34
N GLN A 18 1.02 6.55 -13.49
CA GLN A 18 0.03 7.62 -13.73
C GLN A 18 -1.36 7.10 -14.15
N ASN A 19 -1.47 5.81 -14.52
CA ASN A 19 -2.71 5.22 -15.02
C ASN A 19 -3.29 4.17 -14.05
N THR A 20 -2.94 4.25 -12.77
CA THR A 20 -3.48 3.37 -11.74
C THR A 20 -4.98 3.60 -11.57
N LYS A 21 -5.78 2.56 -11.77
CA LYS A 21 -7.22 2.58 -11.48
C LYS A 21 -7.42 2.27 -10.00
N TYR A 22 -8.12 3.15 -9.29
CA TYR A 22 -8.48 2.95 -7.89
C TYR A 22 -9.93 2.44 -7.81
N PRO A 23 -10.14 1.13 -7.57
CA PRO A 23 -11.47 0.61 -7.33
C PRO A 23 -12.04 1.19 -6.03
N MET A 24 -13.35 1.43 -6.01
CA MET A 24 -14.07 1.90 -4.82
C MET A 24 -14.60 0.74 -3.95
N ASP A 25 -14.53 -0.49 -4.47
CA ASP A 25 -14.84 -1.72 -3.76
C ASP A 25 -13.57 -2.35 -3.17
N TYR A 26 -13.75 -3.38 -2.34
CA TYR A 26 -12.64 -4.12 -1.74
C TYR A 26 -11.73 -4.76 -2.81
N ALA A 27 -10.46 -4.35 -2.84
CA ALA A 27 -9.48 -4.78 -3.85
C ALA A 27 -8.12 -5.16 -3.22
N PRO A 28 -8.01 -6.34 -2.59
CA PRO A 28 -6.76 -6.81 -2.00
C PRO A 28 -5.64 -7.03 -3.01
N GLU A 29 -5.97 -7.24 -4.29
CA GLU A 29 -5.03 -7.40 -5.40
C GLU A 29 -4.16 -6.16 -5.66
N MET A 30 -4.53 -5.00 -5.12
CA MET A 30 -3.76 -3.76 -5.21
C MET A 30 -2.51 -3.75 -4.32
N LEU A 31 -2.38 -4.71 -3.39
CA LEU A 31 -1.23 -4.76 -2.48
C LEU A 31 -0.01 -5.37 -3.17
N GLU A 32 1.02 -4.54 -3.38
CA GLU A 32 2.31 -4.98 -3.89
C GLU A 32 3.36 -5.05 -2.78
N THR A 33 4.28 -6.02 -2.87
CA THR A 33 5.36 -6.20 -1.90
C THR A 33 6.72 -6.22 -2.59
N PHE A 34 7.77 -5.95 -1.83
CA PHE A 34 9.14 -5.97 -2.32
C PHE A 34 10.08 -6.59 -1.28
N PRO A 35 11.23 -7.14 -1.70
CA PRO A 35 12.20 -7.73 -0.77
C PRO A 35 12.70 -6.71 0.26
N ASN A 36 12.78 -7.10 1.54
CA ASN A 36 13.40 -6.28 2.58
C ASN A 36 14.92 -6.20 2.34
N LYS A 37 15.50 -4.98 2.39
CA LYS A 37 16.95 -4.76 2.26
C LYS A 37 17.75 -5.07 3.53
N HIS A 38 17.10 -5.10 4.69
CA HIS A 38 17.73 -5.24 5.99
C HIS A 38 17.07 -6.39 6.78
N PRO A 39 17.16 -7.64 6.31
CA PRO A 39 16.53 -8.78 6.98
C PRO A 39 17.12 -9.08 8.37
N ASP A 40 18.39 -8.71 8.60
CA ASP A 40 19.09 -8.98 9.86
C ASP A 40 18.86 -7.91 10.94
N ASN A 41 18.14 -6.83 10.61
CA ASN A 41 17.84 -5.74 11.54
C ASN A 41 16.40 -5.87 12.03
N ASP A 42 16.21 -5.82 13.34
CA ASP A 42 14.89 -5.61 13.92
C ASP A 42 14.48 -4.15 13.74
N TYR A 43 13.47 -3.92 12.91
CA TYR A 43 12.89 -2.59 12.75
C TYR A 43 11.35 -2.67 12.68
N PHE A 44 10.69 -1.61 13.12
CA PHE A 44 9.25 -1.51 13.10
C PHE A 44 8.81 -0.40 12.14
N VAL A 45 7.87 -0.71 11.26
CA VAL A 45 7.25 0.26 10.35
C VAL A 45 5.83 0.50 10.80
N LYS A 46 5.50 1.76 11.12
CA LYS A 46 4.15 2.17 11.49
C LYS A 46 3.52 2.96 10.33
N PHE A 47 2.34 2.56 9.92
CA PHE A 47 1.48 3.32 9.02
C PHE A 47 0.46 4.10 9.84
N ASN A 48 0.42 5.43 9.69
CA ASN A 48 -0.67 6.24 10.22
C ASN A 48 -1.54 6.64 9.02
N CYS A 49 -2.77 6.13 8.96
CA CYS A 49 -3.72 6.40 7.88
C CYS A 49 -4.95 7.15 8.43
N PRO A 50 -4.85 8.45 8.71
CA PRO A 50 -5.94 9.23 9.30
C PRO A 50 -7.11 9.50 8.34
N GLU A 51 -6.95 9.15 7.06
CA GLU A 51 -7.92 9.40 5.98
C GLU A 51 -8.70 8.13 5.60
N PHE A 52 -8.64 7.07 6.40
CA PHE A 52 -9.40 5.85 6.15
C PHE A 52 -10.90 6.11 6.36
N THR A 53 -11.73 5.68 5.42
CA THR A 53 -13.19 5.76 5.51
C THR A 53 -13.84 4.55 4.85
N SER A 54 -15.00 4.14 5.33
CA SER A 54 -15.77 3.02 4.78
C SER A 54 -17.28 3.24 4.98
N LEU A 55 -18.12 2.34 4.48
CA LEU A 55 -19.57 2.39 4.70
C LEU A 55 -19.99 1.38 5.76
N CYS A 56 -20.90 1.78 6.66
CA CYS A 56 -21.50 0.87 7.62
C CYS A 56 -22.31 -0.22 6.88
N PRO A 57 -22.12 -1.52 7.18
CA PRO A 57 -22.78 -2.60 6.45
C PRO A 57 -24.30 -2.68 6.66
N ILE A 58 -24.82 -2.08 7.75
CA ILE A 58 -26.25 -2.11 8.07
C ILE A 58 -26.96 -0.86 7.55
N THR A 59 -26.37 0.33 7.78
CA THR A 59 -27.03 1.61 7.52
C THR A 59 -26.59 2.29 6.23
N GLY A 60 -25.43 1.90 5.67
CA GLY A 60 -24.84 2.53 4.49
C GLY A 60 -24.30 3.94 4.72
N GLN A 61 -24.22 4.39 5.97
CA GLN A 61 -23.65 5.69 6.31
C GLN A 61 -22.11 5.65 6.25
N PRO A 62 -21.45 6.76 5.86
CA PRO A 62 -20.00 6.84 5.83
C PRO A 62 -19.41 6.96 7.25
N ASP A 63 -18.44 6.10 7.54
CA ASP A 63 -17.65 6.07 8.77
C ASP A 63 -16.23 6.61 8.49
N PHE A 64 -15.67 7.38 9.43
CA PHE A 64 -14.33 8.00 9.36
C PHE A 64 -13.57 7.76 10.66
#